data_AF-A0A452YZL0-F1
#
_entry.id   AF-A0A452YZL0-F1
#
_cell.length_a   1.000
_cell.length_b   1.000
_cell.length_c   1.000
_cell.angle_alpha   90.00
_cell.angle_beta   90.00
_cell.angle_gamma   90.00
#
_symmetry.space_group_name_H-M   'P 1'
#
loop_
_entity.id
_entity.type
_entity.pdbx_description
1 polymer ?
#
loop_
_entity_poly.entity_id
_entity_poly.type
_entity_poly.pdbx_seq_one_letter_code
_entity_poly.pdbx_strand_id
1 'polypeptide(L)'
;RADQVTSSCWLPIFFRRCQPVSNNLSWRLENPAFTAELDVTRGPSYGRFVSSVRDQLVLHAGAMRHLELVLLPPQSEDPGKAPWIGVMLRCGPRQSALLRICADNLYISAYRSSDGLWSEFLGGSLIAGAKPLSFADSYGNMARVAKAALTLGKEELEAAAERLTASAGTQQEIARSLMTMSVMVSEAIRFRSVGDALGHMMCNAARRGVLPAHMVEQVKNWRSLSEYWLGAVLYAQPFLPYIEADGSQHYGHIPQHLLAPAKIDCQDHAMMALGVALNRQRGLQDKHKAALDEHWRAVRAHARKLDRERASASST
;
A
#
# COMPACT_ATOMS: atom_id res chain seq x y z
N ARG A 1 -27.26 0.78 17.98
CA ARG A 1 -26.66 2.13 18.14
C ARG A 1 -25.42 2.15 17.28
N ALA A 2 -25.41 2.96 16.22
CA ALA A 2 -24.32 3.03 15.27
C ALA A 2 -23.22 3.91 15.84
N ASP A 3 -22.10 3.32 16.22
CA ASP A 3 -20.91 4.06 16.59
C ASP A 3 -20.30 4.67 15.32
N GLN A 4 -20.57 5.96 15.13
CA GLN A 4 -19.88 6.78 14.15
C GLN A 4 -18.41 6.88 14.58
N VAL A 5 -17.54 6.19 13.83
CA VAL A 5 -16.08 6.32 13.98
C VAL A 5 -15.70 7.73 13.55
N THR A 6 -15.46 8.59 14.53
CA THR A 6 -15.03 9.98 14.34
C THR A 6 -13.55 10.05 13.97
N SER A 7 -13.15 11.21 13.43
CA SER A 7 -11.82 11.61 12.96
C SER A 7 -10.62 11.36 13.91
N SER A 8 -10.83 10.82 15.11
CA SER A 8 -9.84 10.58 16.15
C SER A 8 -9.06 9.27 15.99
N CYS A 9 -9.42 8.39 15.05
CA CYS A 9 -8.81 7.07 14.91
C CYS A 9 -7.47 7.02 14.16
N TRP A 10 -6.95 8.13 13.61
CA TRP A 10 -5.72 8.15 12.80
C TRP A 10 -4.57 8.83 13.57
N LEU A 11 -3.98 8.14 14.54
CA LEU A 11 -2.74 8.57 15.22
C LEU A 11 -1.51 8.33 14.33
N PRO A 12 -0.41 9.08 14.52
CA PRO A 12 0.62 9.27 13.51
C PRO A 12 1.63 8.11 13.44
N ILE A 13 1.93 7.68 12.21
CA ILE A 13 3.11 6.88 11.88
C ILE A 13 4.28 7.88 11.72
N PHE A 14 5.30 7.77 12.58
CA PHE A 14 6.49 8.63 12.57
C PHE A 14 7.46 8.27 11.43
N PHE A 15 8.04 9.27 10.74
CA PHE A 15 9.48 9.26 10.38
C PHE A 15 10.06 10.67 10.10
N ARG A 16 11.40 10.75 10.16
CA ARG A 16 12.29 11.92 10.38
C ARG A 16 12.73 12.70 9.12
N ARG A 17 13.15 13.95 9.38
CA ARG A 17 13.87 14.93 8.53
C ARG A 17 14.91 14.31 7.58
N CYS A 18 14.85 14.69 6.30
CA CYS A 18 15.92 14.46 5.31
C CYS A 18 16.89 15.66 5.24
N GLN A 19 18.17 15.34 4.97
CA GLN A 19 19.28 16.26 4.69
C GLN A 19 19.31 16.69 3.20
N PRO A 20 20.11 17.70 2.80
CA PRO A 20 19.97 18.32 1.48
C PRO A 20 20.37 17.40 0.30
N VAL A 21 19.75 17.69 -0.83
CA VAL A 21 19.61 16.86 -2.04
C VAL A 21 20.94 16.67 -2.78
N SER A 22 21.25 15.42 -3.13
CA SER A 22 22.22 15.07 -4.16
C SER A 22 21.53 14.99 -5.52
N ASN A 23 22.18 15.47 -6.59
CA ASN A 23 21.68 15.42 -7.98
C ASN A 23 21.24 14.01 -8.44
N ASN A 24 21.64 12.95 -7.72
CA ASN A 24 21.23 11.58 -8.00
C ASN A 24 19.78 11.23 -7.59
N LEU A 25 19.11 12.03 -6.76
CA LEU A 25 17.72 11.76 -6.37
C LEU A 25 16.72 12.12 -7.48
N SER A 26 16.91 13.29 -8.12
CA SER A 26 15.98 13.80 -9.14
C SER A 26 15.79 12.81 -10.30
N TRP A 27 16.87 12.18 -10.77
CA TRP A 27 16.77 11.26 -11.92
C TRP A 27 16.03 9.97 -11.63
N ARG A 28 16.06 9.43 -10.40
CA ARG A 28 15.34 8.20 -10.01
C ARG A 28 13.85 8.45 -9.85
N LEU A 29 13.49 9.64 -9.38
CA LEU A 29 12.09 10.06 -9.32
C LEU A 29 11.53 10.31 -10.72
N GLU A 30 12.35 10.77 -11.66
CA GLU A 30 11.93 10.93 -13.06
C GLU A 30 11.84 9.60 -13.82
N ASN A 31 12.61 8.58 -13.40
CA ASN A 31 12.64 7.25 -14.02
C ASN A 31 12.12 6.16 -13.06
N PRO A 32 10.79 6.01 -12.91
CA PRO A 32 10.24 4.90 -12.13
C PRO A 32 10.59 3.54 -12.73
N ALA A 33 10.61 2.51 -11.88
CA ALA A 33 10.66 1.12 -12.30
C ALA A 33 9.52 0.77 -13.28
N PHE A 34 8.32 1.29 -13.05
CA PHE A 34 7.20 1.25 -13.97
C PHE A 34 6.17 2.34 -13.63
N THR A 35 5.28 2.64 -14.58
CA THR A 35 4.10 3.47 -14.34
C THR A 35 2.85 2.68 -14.66
N ALA A 36 2.00 2.46 -13.65
CA ALA A 36 0.70 1.84 -13.83
C ALA A 36 -0.36 2.91 -14.09
N GLU A 37 -1.34 2.60 -14.93
CA GLU A 37 -2.45 3.50 -15.23
C GLU A 37 -3.72 3.05 -14.52
N LEU A 38 -4.38 3.99 -13.85
CA LEU A 38 -5.72 3.84 -13.31
C LEU A 38 -6.65 4.81 -14.03
N ASP A 39 -7.51 4.28 -14.89
CA ASP A 39 -8.64 5.02 -15.44
C ASP A 39 -9.75 5.11 -14.38
N VAL A 40 -9.86 6.27 -13.73
CA VAL A 40 -10.81 6.47 -12.63
C VAL A 40 -12.26 6.45 -13.11
N THR A 41 -12.49 6.71 -14.41
CA THR A 41 -13.83 6.68 -15.04
C THR A 41 -14.37 5.26 -15.22
N ARG A 42 -13.47 4.26 -15.24
CA ARG A 42 -13.77 2.86 -15.52
C ARG A 42 -13.70 2.01 -14.25
N GLY A 43 -14.78 2.05 -13.47
CA GLY A 43 -14.94 1.27 -12.24
C GLY A 43 -14.58 -0.23 -12.34
N PRO A 44 -15.07 -0.99 -13.34
CA PRO A 44 -14.81 -2.42 -13.45
C PRO A 44 -13.33 -2.82 -13.65
N SER A 45 -12.46 -1.90 -14.06
CA SER A 45 -11.02 -2.18 -14.19
C SER A 45 -10.24 -2.05 -12.89
N TYR A 46 -10.85 -1.56 -11.80
CA TYR A 46 -10.14 -1.26 -10.57
C TYR A 46 -9.44 -2.47 -9.94
N GLY A 47 -10.14 -3.61 -9.80
CA GLY A 47 -9.54 -4.83 -9.26
C GLY A 47 -8.35 -5.32 -10.09
N ARG A 48 -8.45 -5.22 -11.42
CA ARG A 48 -7.35 -5.56 -12.36
C ARG A 48 -6.18 -4.59 -12.24
N PHE A 49 -6.43 -3.30 -12.00
CA PHE A 49 -5.38 -2.33 -11.72
C PHE A 49 -4.60 -2.74 -10.46
N VAL A 50 -5.29 -3.01 -9.36
CA VAL A 50 -4.67 -3.39 -8.09
C VAL A 50 -3.81 -4.66 -8.24
N SER A 51 -4.34 -5.71 -8.89
CA SER A 51 -3.58 -6.95 -9.11
C SER A 51 -2.38 -6.72 -10.05
N SER A 52 -2.56 -5.96 -11.13
CA SER A 52 -1.49 -5.65 -12.09
C SER A 52 -0.34 -4.88 -11.45
N VAL A 53 -0.62 -3.95 -10.53
CA VAL A 53 0.46 -3.26 -9.79
C VAL A 53 1.25 -4.26 -8.94
N ARG A 54 0.60 -5.21 -8.27
CA ARG A 54 1.29 -6.26 -7.51
C ARG A 54 2.17 -7.14 -8.40
N ASP A 55 1.71 -7.47 -9.61
CA ASP A 55 2.49 -8.21 -10.58
C ASP A 55 3.70 -7.40 -11.06
N GLN A 56 3.51 -6.12 -11.39
CA GLN A 56 4.59 -5.23 -11.83
C GLN A 56 5.62 -4.95 -10.75
N LEU A 57 5.24 -4.94 -9.46
CA LEU A 57 6.20 -4.88 -8.36
C LEU A 57 7.19 -6.05 -8.41
N VAL A 58 6.71 -7.26 -8.72
CA VAL A 58 7.55 -8.45 -8.84
C VAL A 58 8.42 -8.39 -10.10
N LEU A 59 7.84 -7.96 -11.23
CA LEU A 59 8.55 -7.93 -12.51
C LEU A 59 9.62 -6.83 -12.61
N HIS A 60 9.36 -5.68 -11.98
CA HIS A 60 10.14 -4.47 -12.27
C HIS A 60 10.71 -3.78 -11.03
N ALA A 61 10.18 -4.03 -9.82
CA ALA A 61 10.60 -3.33 -8.60
C ALA A 61 11.32 -4.21 -7.58
N GLY A 62 11.76 -5.41 -7.98
CA GLY A 62 12.55 -6.30 -7.11
C GLY A 62 11.76 -6.93 -5.96
N ALA A 63 10.43 -6.89 -6.01
CA ALA A 63 9.58 -7.62 -5.07
C ALA A 63 9.63 -9.13 -5.38
N MET A 64 9.29 -9.95 -4.39
CA MET A 64 9.21 -11.40 -4.52
C MET A 64 7.79 -11.89 -4.32
N ARG A 65 7.42 -12.99 -4.97
CA ARG A 65 6.09 -13.60 -4.82
C ARG A 65 6.19 -14.88 -4.00
N HIS A 66 5.34 -15.01 -2.99
CA HIS A 66 5.10 -16.25 -2.24
C HIS A 66 3.61 -16.59 -2.31
N LEU A 67 3.26 -17.59 -3.12
CA LEU A 67 1.86 -17.88 -3.50
C LEU A 67 1.20 -16.61 -4.06
N GLU A 68 0.10 -16.16 -3.48
CA GLU A 68 -0.61 -14.94 -3.88
C GLU A 68 -0.05 -13.66 -3.21
N LEU A 69 0.87 -13.78 -2.24
CA LEU A 69 1.40 -12.63 -1.49
C LEU A 69 2.67 -12.08 -2.17
N VAL A 70 2.79 -10.76 -2.22
CA VAL A 70 4.01 -10.08 -2.69
C VAL A 70 4.81 -9.55 -1.50
N LEU A 71 6.09 -9.91 -1.39
CA LEU A 71 7.02 -9.30 -0.44
C LEU A 71 7.80 -8.18 -1.14
N LEU A 72 7.75 -6.96 -0.59
CA LEU A 72 8.50 -5.83 -1.13
C LEU A 72 10.03 -6.02 -1.07
N PRO A 73 10.80 -5.30 -1.89
CA PRO A 73 12.24 -5.20 -1.67
C PRO A 73 12.53 -4.63 -0.28
N PRO A 74 13.74 -4.87 0.27
CA PRO A 74 14.17 -4.28 1.52
C PRO A 74 13.96 -2.77 1.55
N GLN A 75 13.28 -2.30 2.59
CA GLN A 75 13.04 -0.88 2.79
C GLN A 75 14.38 -0.14 2.96
N SER A 76 14.61 0.85 2.10
CA SER A 76 15.76 1.72 2.22
C SER A 76 15.58 2.75 3.34
N GLU A 77 16.64 2.98 4.10
CA GLU A 77 16.68 4.07 5.09
C GLU A 77 16.98 5.43 4.44
N ASP A 78 17.50 5.40 3.23
CA ASP A 78 17.81 6.58 2.43
C ASP A 78 16.75 6.66 1.31
N PRO A 79 15.79 7.59 1.40
CA PRO A 79 14.76 7.78 0.37
C PRO A 79 15.35 8.01 -1.03
N GLY A 80 16.58 8.53 -1.13
CA GLY A 80 17.25 8.70 -2.41
C GLY A 80 17.72 7.42 -3.08
N LYS A 81 17.83 6.33 -2.32
CA LYS A 81 18.21 5.01 -2.82
C LYS A 81 17.01 4.10 -3.02
N ALA A 82 15.84 4.48 -2.50
CA ALA A 82 14.63 3.69 -2.62
C ALA A 82 14.19 3.57 -4.09
N PRO A 83 13.64 2.41 -4.50
CA PRO A 83 13.00 2.27 -5.81
C PRO A 83 11.69 3.06 -5.84
N TRP A 84 11.31 3.55 -7.02
CA TRP A 84 10.09 4.37 -7.22
C TRP A 84 9.20 3.78 -8.31
N ILE A 85 7.89 3.92 -8.14
CA ILE A 85 6.89 3.61 -9.16
C ILE A 85 6.00 4.83 -9.40
N GLY A 86 5.35 4.86 -10.56
CA GLY A 86 4.33 5.84 -10.91
C GLY A 86 2.94 5.21 -10.90
N VAL A 87 1.94 5.97 -10.46
CA VAL A 87 0.53 5.67 -10.74
C VAL A 87 -0.08 6.87 -11.44
N MET A 88 -0.43 6.70 -12.72
CA MET A 88 -1.09 7.71 -13.52
C MET A 88 -2.60 7.60 -13.37
N LEU A 89 -3.22 8.64 -12.81
CA LEU A 89 -4.65 8.75 -12.60
C LEU A 89 -5.26 9.43 -13.83
N ARG A 90 -5.90 8.66 -14.71
CA ARG A 90 -6.50 9.19 -15.94
C ARG A 90 -7.97 9.57 -15.69
N CYS A 91 -8.26 10.87 -15.75
CA CYS A 91 -9.60 11.44 -15.62
C CYS A 91 -10.25 11.70 -17.00
N GLY A 92 -9.46 11.66 -18.06
CA GLY A 92 -9.90 11.87 -19.44
C GLY A 92 -8.75 11.73 -20.44
N PRO A 93 -8.97 11.95 -21.75
CA PRO A 93 -7.97 11.68 -22.80
C PRO A 93 -6.66 12.47 -22.69
N ARG A 94 -6.64 13.61 -21.99
CA ARG A 94 -5.46 14.47 -21.81
C ARG A 94 -5.30 15.00 -20.38
N GLN A 95 -6.07 14.45 -19.44
CA GLN A 95 -6.12 14.92 -18.07
C GLN A 95 -5.70 13.79 -17.15
N SER A 96 -4.49 13.93 -16.61
CA SER A 96 -3.98 13.01 -15.62
C SER A 96 -3.13 13.68 -14.56
N ALA A 97 -3.16 13.09 -13.38
CA ALA A 97 -2.19 13.31 -12.33
C ALA A 97 -1.29 12.09 -12.21
N LEU A 98 -0.02 12.30 -11.86
CA LEU A 98 0.93 11.22 -11.60
C LEU A 98 1.26 11.18 -10.12
N LEU A 99 0.90 10.10 -9.42
CA LEU A 99 1.38 9.83 -8.08
C LEU A 99 2.77 9.22 -8.13
N ARG A 100 3.67 9.70 -7.28
CA ARG A 100 4.99 9.13 -7.05
C ARG A 100 4.96 8.32 -5.77
N ILE A 101 5.18 7.01 -5.91
CA ILE A 101 5.06 6.06 -4.80
C ILE A 101 6.39 5.34 -4.62
N CYS A 102 6.85 5.26 -3.38
CA CYS A 102 8.05 4.52 -3.03
C CYS A 102 7.78 3.01 -3.13
N ALA A 103 8.55 2.27 -3.91
CA ALA A 103 8.24 0.88 -4.23
C ALA A 103 8.59 -0.11 -3.10
N ASP A 104 9.37 0.31 -2.10
CA ASP A 104 9.75 -0.53 -0.95
C ASP A 104 8.78 -0.45 0.24
N ASN A 105 7.85 0.52 0.22
CA ASN A 105 6.86 0.73 1.29
C ASN A 105 5.49 1.22 0.81
N LEU A 106 5.34 1.50 -0.49
CA LEU A 106 4.10 1.93 -1.15
C LEU A 106 3.50 3.26 -0.64
N TYR A 107 4.27 4.09 0.08
CA TYR A 107 3.82 5.43 0.46
C TYR A 107 3.87 6.39 -0.74
N ILE A 108 2.83 7.21 -0.87
CA ILE A 108 2.83 8.34 -1.80
C ILE A 108 3.77 9.39 -1.20
N SER A 109 4.72 9.87 -2.00
CA SER A 109 5.65 10.94 -1.58
C SER A 109 5.36 12.27 -2.28
N ALA A 110 4.83 12.21 -3.49
CA ALA A 110 4.54 13.39 -4.30
C ALA A 110 3.43 13.11 -5.31
N TYR A 111 2.86 14.17 -5.88
CA TYR A 111 2.07 14.07 -7.10
C TYR A 111 2.45 15.16 -8.12
N ARG A 112 2.27 14.86 -9.41
CA ARG A 112 2.41 15.80 -10.52
C ARG A 112 1.05 16.10 -11.14
N SER A 113 0.69 17.36 -11.28
CA SER A 113 -0.51 17.80 -12.00
C SER A 113 -0.33 17.77 -13.51
N SER A 114 -1.40 18.03 -14.26
CA SER A 114 -1.39 18.00 -15.74
C SER A 114 -0.51 19.08 -16.36
N ASP A 115 -0.29 20.19 -15.65
CA ASP A 115 0.63 21.26 -16.05
C ASP A 115 2.12 20.92 -15.80
N GLY A 116 2.40 19.73 -15.25
CA GLY A 116 3.76 19.25 -14.99
C GLY A 116 4.34 19.69 -13.66
N LEU A 117 3.61 20.45 -12.83
CA LEU A 117 4.09 20.89 -11.53
C LEU A 117 4.06 19.75 -10.51
N TRP A 118 5.17 19.57 -9.80
CA TRP A 118 5.27 18.62 -8.70
C TRP A 118 4.87 19.26 -7.38
N SER A 119 4.16 18.50 -6.55
CA SER A 119 3.86 18.85 -5.16
C SER A 119 4.29 17.73 -4.22
N GLU A 120 4.94 18.10 -3.12
CA GLU A 120 5.47 17.17 -2.11
C GLU A 120 4.85 17.45 -0.74
N PHE A 121 4.72 16.42 0.09
CA PHE A 121 4.30 16.61 1.48
C PHE A 121 5.28 17.51 2.25
N LEU A 122 4.79 18.18 3.30
CA LEU A 122 5.60 19.06 4.13
C LEU A 122 6.82 18.31 4.70
N GLY A 123 8.02 18.86 4.46
CA GLY A 123 9.29 18.25 4.86
C GLY A 123 9.86 17.27 3.84
N GLY A 124 9.15 17.04 2.72
CA GLY A 124 9.69 16.40 1.53
C GLY A 124 10.73 17.30 0.85
N SER A 125 11.72 16.66 0.24
CA SER A 125 12.79 17.31 -0.52
C SER A 125 13.32 16.38 -1.60
N LEU A 126 12.47 15.53 -2.17
CA LEU A 126 12.91 14.47 -3.08
C LEU A 126 12.99 15.03 -4.52
N ILE A 127 12.06 15.91 -4.87
CA ILE A 127 11.91 16.47 -6.22
C ILE A 127 12.33 17.94 -6.22
N ALA A 128 13.35 18.27 -7.01
CA ALA A 128 13.83 19.63 -7.14
C ALA A 128 12.73 20.56 -7.71
N GLY A 129 12.50 21.69 -7.05
CA GLY A 129 11.49 22.67 -7.47
C GLY A 129 10.04 22.28 -7.18
N ALA A 130 9.79 21.16 -6.49
CA ALA A 130 8.44 20.79 -6.09
C ALA A 130 7.85 21.79 -5.08
N LYS A 131 6.56 22.06 -5.22
CA LYS A 131 5.81 22.90 -4.30
C LYS A 131 5.50 22.13 -3.01
N PRO A 132 5.92 22.62 -1.84
CA PRO A 132 5.58 21.96 -0.59
C PRO A 132 4.08 22.14 -0.27
N LEU A 133 3.43 21.05 0.13
CA LEU A 133 2.11 21.05 0.74
C LEU A 133 2.21 21.57 2.17
N SER A 134 1.10 22.12 2.68
CA SER A 134 1.02 22.64 4.05
C SER A 134 0.91 21.57 5.15
N PHE A 135 0.93 20.29 4.78
CA PHE A 135 0.77 19.15 5.67
C PHE A 135 1.69 18.00 5.28
N ALA A 136 2.05 17.19 6.28
CA ALA A 136 2.85 15.98 6.10
C ALA A 136 1.97 14.77 5.72
N ASP A 137 2.62 13.67 5.35
CA ASP A 137 2.09 12.48 4.67
C ASP A 137 1.31 11.48 5.54
N SER A 138 1.22 11.70 6.86
CA SER A 138 0.43 10.81 7.72
C SER A 138 -1.08 11.06 7.60
N TYR A 139 -1.88 10.00 7.73
CA TYR A 139 -3.34 10.09 7.81
C TYR A 139 -3.81 11.11 8.87
N GLY A 140 -3.16 11.16 10.03
CA GLY A 140 -3.51 12.12 11.09
C GLY A 140 -3.23 13.58 10.70
N ASN A 141 -2.21 13.85 9.88
CA ASN A 141 -1.94 15.19 9.37
C ASN A 141 -2.95 15.57 8.27
N MET A 142 -3.19 14.67 7.31
CA MET A 142 -4.16 14.88 6.23
C MET A 142 -5.58 15.06 6.78
N ALA A 143 -6.02 14.21 7.71
CA ALA A 143 -7.35 14.28 8.32
C ALA A 143 -7.58 15.61 9.06
N ARG A 144 -6.57 16.08 9.81
CA ARG A 144 -6.62 17.36 10.53
C ARG A 144 -6.84 18.54 9.57
N VAL A 145 -6.19 18.52 8.42
CA VAL A 145 -6.34 19.57 7.39
C VAL A 145 -7.64 19.42 6.61
N ALA A 146 -8.01 18.18 6.25
CA ALA A 146 -9.23 17.87 5.51
C ALA A 146 -10.52 18.22 6.29
N LYS A 147 -10.47 18.22 7.63
CA LYS A 147 -11.59 18.53 8.54
C LYS A 147 -12.88 17.76 8.22
N ALA A 148 -12.76 16.54 7.69
CA ALA A 148 -13.89 15.75 7.23
C ALA A 148 -13.60 14.25 7.37
N ALA A 149 -14.65 13.47 7.58
CA ALA A 149 -14.60 12.02 7.44
C ALA A 149 -14.31 11.63 5.98
N LEU A 150 -13.62 10.51 5.80
CA LEU A 150 -13.29 9.97 4.49
C LEU A 150 -14.38 9.03 4.00
N THR A 151 -15.19 9.52 3.06
CA THR A 151 -16.07 8.66 2.26
C THR A 151 -15.30 8.18 1.02
N LEU A 152 -15.50 6.92 0.66
CA LEU A 152 -14.87 6.25 -0.46
C LEU A 152 -15.95 5.77 -1.43
N GLY A 153 -15.63 5.82 -2.71
CA GLY A 153 -16.53 5.47 -3.79
C GLY A 153 -15.95 5.91 -5.12
N LYS A 154 -16.67 5.60 -6.21
CA LYS A 154 -16.21 5.92 -7.56
C LYS A 154 -16.15 7.44 -7.78
N GLU A 155 -17.21 8.15 -7.43
CA GLU A 155 -17.28 9.61 -7.58
C GLU A 155 -16.24 10.33 -6.72
N GLU A 156 -15.98 9.83 -5.51
CA GLU A 156 -14.94 10.38 -4.64
C GLU A 156 -13.53 10.18 -5.21
N LEU A 157 -13.26 9.04 -5.85
CA LEU A 157 -11.99 8.78 -6.54
C LEU A 157 -11.81 9.70 -7.75
N GLU A 158 -12.85 9.81 -8.60
CA GLU A 158 -12.86 10.68 -9.77
C GLU A 158 -12.63 12.14 -9.37
N ALA A 159 -13.44 12.66 -8.44
CA ALA A 159 -13.33 14.02 -7.96
C ALA A 159 -11.96 14.29 -7.30
N ALA A 160 -11.38 13.31 -6.60
CA ALA A 160 -10.05 13.44 -6.04
C ALA A 160 -8.97 13.49 -7.13
N ALA A 161 -9.07 12.65 -8.16
CA ALA A 161 -8.12 12.62 -9.28
C ALA A 161 -8.19 13.90 -10.12
N GLU A 162 -9.39 14.40 -10.42
CA GLU A 162 -9.58 15.68 -11.11
C GLU A 162 -8.95 16.83 -10.34
N ARG A 163 -9.12 16.85 -9.01
CA ARG A 163 -8.53 17.87 -8.14
C ARG A 163 -7.01 17.90 -8.22
N LEU A 164 -6.39 16.72 -8.12
CA LEU A 164 -4.93 16.58 -8.21
C LEU A 164 -4.43 16.92 -9.62
N THR A 165 -5.20 16.55 -10.65
CA THR A 165 -4.88 16.83 -12.05
C THR A 165 -4.82 18.33 -12.32
N ALA A 166 -5.84 19.07 -11.88
CA ALA A 166 -5.91 20.51 -12.06
C ALA A 166 -4.95 21.29 -11.13
N SER A 167 -4.39 20.64 -10.10
CA SER A 167 -3.74 21.30 -8.94
C SER A 167 -4.53 22.50 -8.42
N ALA A 168 -5.86 22.42 -8.50
CA ALA A 168 -6.76 23.51 -8.17
C ALA A 168 -7.48 23.22 -6.85
N GLY A 169 -7.76 24.28 -6.08
CA GLY A 169 -8.48 24.20 -4.83
C GLY A 169 -7.63 24.46 -3.59
N THR A 170 -8.29 24.38 -2.45
CA THR A 170 -7.72 24.65 -1.14
C THR A 170 -6.83 23.49 -0.66
N GLN A 171 -5.91 23.78 0.27
CA GLN A 171 -5.11 22.74 0.92
C GLN A 171 -5.97 21.68 1.62
N GLN A 172 -7.16 22.05 2.11
CA GLN A 172 -8.14 21.14 2.67
C GLN A 172 -8.62 20.09 1.64
N GLU A 173 -8.91 20.54 0.42
CA GLU A 173 -9.38 19.66 -0.65
C GLU A 173 -8.24 18.79 -1.18
N ILE A 174 -7.03 19.32 -1.33
CA ILE A 174 -5.84 18.52 -1.69
C ILE A 174 -5.55 17.45 -0.62
N ALA A 175 -5.62 17.80 0.67
CA ALA A 175 -5.44 16.84 1.76
C ALA A 175 -6.46 15.71 1.70
N ARG A 176 -7.73 16.04 1.43
CA ARG A 176 -8.79 15.04 1.24
C ARG A 176 -8.51 14.15 0.03
N SER A 177 -8.14 14.73 -1.12
CA SER A 177 -7.83 13.97 -2.33
C SER A 177 -6.65 13.02 -2.14
N LEU A 178 -5.56 13.47 -1.50
CA LEU A 178 -4.40 12.61 -1.22
C LEU A 178 -4.75 11.51 -0.19
N MET A 179 -5.63 11.80 0.76
CA MET A 179 -6.13 10.78 1.68
C MET A 179 -6.97 9.72 0.97
N THR A 180 -7.87 10.13 0.06
CA THR A 180 -8.61 9.22 -0.84
C THR A 180 -7.65 8.37 -1.66
N MET A 181 -6.65 8.98 -2.30
CA MET A 181 -5.65 8.25 -3.10
C MET A 181 -4.82 7.29 -2.27
N SER A 182 -4.44 7.65 -1.04
CA SER A 182 -3.70 6.77 -0.14
C SER A 182 -4.48 5.48 0.13
N VAL A 183 -5.77 5.59 0.40
CA VAL A 183 -6.63 4.42 0.64
C VAL A 183 -6.91 3.64 -0.65
N MET A 184 -7.37 4.34 -1.69
CA MET A 184 -7.84 3.73 -2.93
C MET A 184 -6.72 3.33 -3.90
N VAL A 185 -5.47 3.66 -3.61
CA VAL A 185 -4.31 3.18 -4.37
C VAL A 185 -3.41 2.38 -3.45
N SER A 186 -2.72 3.03 -2.50
CA SER A 186 -1.71 2.35 -1.68
C SER A 186 -2.27 1.27 -0.78
N GLU A 187 -3.34 1.53 -0.01
CA GLU A 187 -3.91 0.50 0.88
C GLU A 187 -4.59 -0.63 0.10
N ALA A 188 -5.26 -0.31 -1.01
CA ALA A 188 -5.81 -1.31 -1.91
C ALA A 188 -4.72 -2.24 -2.49
N ILE A 189 -3.54 -1.71 -2.82
CA ILE A 189 -2.40 -2.52 -3.24
C ILE A 189 -1.90 -3.36 -2.05
N ARG A 190 -1.73 -2.78 -0.87
CA ARG A 190 -1.21 -3.47 0.33
C ARG A 190 -2.13 -4.59 0.83
N PHE A 191 -3.43 -4.41 0.78
CA PHE A 191 -4.42 -5.30 1.38
C PHE A 191 -5.42 -5.79 0.34
N ARG A 192 -5.59 -7.11 0.25
CA ARG A 192 -6.66 -7.72 -0.56
C ARG A 192 -8.02 -7.39 0.02
N SER A 193 -8.17 -7.47 1.35
CA SER A 193 -9.41 -7.11 2.03
C SER A 193 -9.92 -5.71 1.64
N VAL A 194 -9.01 -4.73 1.60
CA VAL A 194 -9.32 -3.36 1.18
C VAL A 194 -9.55 -3.28 -0.33
N GLY A 195 -8.67 -3.87 -1.14
CA GLY A 195 -8.79 -3.87 -2.60
C GLY A 195 -10.08 -4.50 -3.11
N ASP A 196 -10.52 -5.60 -2.51
CA ASP A 196 -11.74 -6.33 -2.86
C ASP A 196 -12.98 -5.53 -2.46
N ALA A 197 -13.00 -4.99 -1.22
CA ALA A 197 -14.08 -4.12 -0.76
C ALA A 197 -14.25 -2.88 -1.65
N LEU A 198 -13.14 -2.25 -2.03
CA LEU A 198 -13.15 -1.09 -2.93
C LEU A 198 -13.51 -1.50 -4.37
N GLY A 199 -13.06 -2.65 -4.87
CA GLY A 199 -13.49 -3.18 -6.16
C GLY A 199 -15.00 -3.32 -6.25
N HIS A 200 -15.65 -3.83 -5.19
CA HIS A 200 -17.10 -3.91 -5.12
C HIS A 200 -17.81 -2.55 -5.07
N MET A 201 -17.19 -1.52 -4.46
CA MET A 201 -17.68 -0.14 -4.51
C MET A 201 -17.52 0.44 -5.92
N MET A 202 -16.36 0.26 -6.56
CA MET A 202 -16.06 0.81 -7.88
C MET A 202 -16.97 0.28 -8.99
N CYS A 203 -17.48 -0.94 -8.87
CA CYS A 203 -18.42 -1.52 -9.84
C CYS A 203 -19.81 -0.85 -9.87
N ASN A 204 -20.16 -0.02 -8.88
CA ASN A 204 -21.44 0.69 -8.86
C ASN A 204 -21.23 2.13 -8.36
N ALA A 205 -21.43 3.12 -9.23
CA ALA A 205 -21.20 4.53 -8.92
C ALA A 205 -22.02 5.04 -7.72
N ALA A 206 -23.20 4.48 -7.47
CA ALA A 206 -24.04 4.84 -6.32
C ALA A 206 -23.54 4.26 -4.98
N ARG A 207 -22.63 3.27 -5.01
CA ARG A 207 -22.05 2.70 -3.79
C ARG A 207 -20.94 3.60 -3.28
N ARG A 208 -21.16 4.11 -2.08
CA ARG A 208 -20.21 4.91 -1.30
C ARG A 208 -20.23 4.45 0.14
N GLY A 209 -19.12 4.59 0.85
CA GLY A 209 -19.03 4.17 2.23
C GLY A 209 -17.70 4.47 2.90
N VAL A 210 -17.53 3.90 4.09
CA VAL A 210 -16.28 3.96 4.86
C VAL A 210 -15.70 2.56 4.97
N LEU A 211 -14.38 2.46 5.17
CA LEU A 211 -13.79 1.16 5.50
C LEU A 211 -14.33 0.64 6.83
N PRO A 212 -14.71 -0.64 6.92
CA PRO A 212 -15.03 -1.28 8.19
C PRO A 212 -13.89 -1.15 9.19
N ALA A 213 -14.23 -1.04 10.48
CA ALA A 213 -13.25 -0.81 11.56
C ALA A 213 -12.08 -1.82 11.55
N HIS A 214 -12.36 -3.11 11.32
CA HIS A 214 -11.29 -4.12 11.28
C HIS A 214 -10.32 -3.93 10.10
N MET A 215 -10.76 -3.41 8.95
CA MET A 215 -9.87 -3.08 7.83
C MET A 215 -9.03 -1.84 8.15
N VAL A 216 -9.59 -0.88 8.87
CA VAL A 216 -8.83 0.27 9.39
C VAL A 216 -7.73 -0.22 10.35
N GLU A 217 -8.04 -1.16 11.23
CA GLU A 217 -7.04 -1.78 12.11
C GLU A 217 -6.00 -2.60 11.34
N GLN A 218 -6.37 -3.29 10.26
CA GLN A 218 -5.39 -3.93 9.36
C GLN A 218 -4.42 -2.88 8.77
N VAL A 219 -4.94 -1.78 8.22
CA VAL A 219 -4.13 -0.69 7.63
C VAL A 219 -3.14 -0.11 8.65
N LYS A 220 -3.61 0.20 9.87
CA LYS A 220 -2.74 0.70 10.96
C LYS A 220 -1.62 -0.26 11.31
N ASN A 221 -1.89 -1.56 11.19
CA ASN A 221 -1.00 -2.62 11.62
C ASN A 221 -0.30 -3.35 10.46
N TRP A 222 -0.23 -2.73 9.27
CA TRP A 222 0.43 -3.33 8.10
C TRP A 222 1.83 -3.87 8.40
N ARG A 223 2.59 -3.10 9.17
CA ARG A 223 3.93 -3.49 9.63
C ARG A 223 3.88 -4.77 10.47
N SER A 224 3.10 -4.78 11.54
CA SER A 224 3.00 -5.94 12.44
C SER A 224 2.45 -7.17 11.73
N LEU A 225 1.51 -6.99 10.81
CA LEU A 225 0.98 -8.08 9.97
C LEU A 225 2.05 -8.66 9.06
N SER A 226 2.86 -7.81 8.44
CA SER A 226 3.97 -8.25 7.58
C SER A 226 5.03 -9.00 8.40
N GLU A 227 5.40 -8.48 9.58
CA GLU A 227 6.36 -9.11 10.49
C GLU A 227 5.83 -10.46 11.02
N TYR A 228 4.56 -10.53 11.42
CA TYR A 228 3.90 -11.76 11.85
C TYR A 228 3.89 -12.81 10.75
N TRP A 229 3.47 -12.46 9.53
CA TRP A 229 3.44 -13.40 8.41
C TRP A 229 4.85 -13.90 8.05
N LEU A 230 5.85 -13.00 8.01
CA LEU A 230 7.23 -13.38 7.72
C LEU A 230 7.80 -14.34 8.78
N GLY A 231 7.55 -14.07 10.06
CA GLY A 231 7.96 -14.98 11.14
C GLY A 231 7.28 -16.34 11.00
N ALA A 232 5.97 -16.35 10.78
CA ALA A 232 5.16 -17.55 10.61
C ALA A 232 5.68 -18.46 9.47
N VAL A 233 6.04 -17.89 8.33
CA VAL A 233 6.64 -18.62 7.19
C VAL A 233 8.03 -19.16 7.51
N LEU A 234 8.88 -18.36 8.16
CA LEU A 234 10.26 -18.73 8.46
C LEU A 234 10.40 -19.90 9.44
N TYR A 235 9.47 -20.00 10.38
CA TYR A 235 9.58 -20.98 11.46
C TYR A 235 8.79 -22.26 11.23
N ALA A 236 8.09 -22.41 10.09
CA ALA A 236 7.21 -23.55 9.81
C ALA A 236 6.34 -23.93 11.02
N GLN A 237 5.92 -22.92 11.81
CA GLN A 237 5.26 -23.13 13.08
C GLN A 237 3.92 -23.83 12.81
N PRO A 238 3.62 -24.97 13.45
CA PRO A 238 2.31 -25.57 13.38
C PRO A 238 1.28 -24.56 13.90
N PHE A 239 0.34 -24.13 13.05
CA PHE A 239 -0.70 -23.15 13.36
C PHE A 239 -1.85 -23.76 14.17
N LEU A 240 -1.53 -24.54 15.20
CA LEU A 240 -2.56 -25.07 16.09
C LEU A 240 -2.71 -24.10 17.26
N PRO A 241 -3.95 -23.65 17.56
CA PRO A 241 -4.19 -22.92 18.82
C PRO A 241 -3.73 -23.81 19.96
N TYR A 242 -2.94 -23.26 20.90
CA TYR A 242 -2.69 -23.97 22.13
C TYR A 242 -3.97 -23.93 22.94
N ILE A 243 -4.59 -25.09 23.13
CA ILE A 243 -5.79 -25.20 23.96
C ILE A 243 -5.30 -25.27 25.41
N GLU A 244 -5.59 -24.22 26.19
CA GLU A 244 -5.32 -24.24 27.62
C GLU A 244 -6.19 -25.30 28.32
N ALA A 245 -5.81 -25.68 29.54
CA ALA A 245 -6.52 -26.72 30.30
C ALA A 245 -8.00 -26.39 30.57
N ASP A 246 -8.41 -25.12 30.44
CA ASP A 246 -9.79 -24.65 30.58
C ASP A 246 -10.60 -24.68 29.25
N GLY A 247 -9.99 -25.16 28.16
CA GLY A 247 -10.60 -25.21 26.83
C GLY A 247 -10.50 -23.90 26.04
N SER A 248 -9.87 -22.86 26.59
CA SER A 248 -9.63 -21.61 25.86
C SER A 248 -8.57 -21.81 24.78
N GLN A 249 -8.82 -21.27 23.59
CA GLN A 249 -7.86 -21.27 22.50
C GLN A 249 -6.91 -20.08 22.67
N HIS A 250 -5.64 -20.37 22.88
CA HIS A 250 -4.60 -19.36 23.01
C HIS A 250 -3.72 -19.31 21.77
N TYR A 251 -3.72 -18.15 21.14
CA TYR A 251 -2.92 -17.82 19.97
C TYR A 251 -1.62 -17.15 20.40
N GLY A 252 -0.85 -17.78 21.31
CA GLY A 252 0.32 -17.18 21.98
C GLY A 252 1.41 -16.61 21.05
N HIS A 253 1.34 -16.90 19.75
CA HIS A 253 2.25 -16.41 18.71
C HIS A 253 1.72 -15.21 17.91
N ILE A 254 0.44 -14.84 18.06
CA ILE A 254 -0.19 -13.71 17.36
C ILE A 254 -0.24 -12.50 18.29
N PRO A 255 0.32 -11.35 17.90
CA PRO A 255 0.18 -10.12 18.68
C PRO A 255 -1.28 -9.75 18.94
N GLN A 256 -1.62 -9.40 20.19
CA GLN A 256 -3.00 -9.16 20.63
C GLN A 256 -3.75 -8.11 19.78
N HIS A 257 -3.03 -7.08 19.31
CA HIS A 257 -3.60 -6.03 18.47
C HIS A 257 -3.97 -6.50 17.06
N LEU A 258 -3.50 -7.69 16.64
CA LEU A 258 -3.87 -8.31 15.36
C LEU A 258 -5.09 -9.22 15.45
N LEU A 259 -5.45 -9.73 16.64
CA LEU A 259 -6.56 -10.65 16.87
C LEU A 259 -7.93 -9.99 16.61
N ALA A 260 -8.77 -9.80 17.63
CA ALA A 260 -10.10 -9.24 17.46
C ALA A 260 -10.16 -7.86 16.75
N PRO A 261 -9.21 -6.92 16.97
CA PRO A 261 -9.26 -5.61 16.30
C PRO A 261 -9.09 -5.69 14.78
N ALA A 262 -8.09 -6.45 14.29
CA ALA A 262 -7.81 -6.58 12.85
C ALA A 262 -8.42 -7.84 12.21
N LYS A 263 -9.06 -8.70 13.01
CA LYS A 263 -9.63 -10.00 12.65
C LYS A 263 -8.60 -10.97 12.05
N ILE A 264 -7.45 -11.09 12.70
CA ILE A 264 -6.35 -11.96 12.26
C ILE A 264 -6.11 -13.02 13.32
N ASP A 265 -6.85 -14.11 13.19
CA ASP A 265 -6.84 -15.23 14.15
C ASP A 265 -5.87 -16.36 13.74
N CYS A 266 -5.35 -16.33 12.51
CA CYS A 266 -4.39 -17.31 12.01
C CYS A 266 -3.55 -16.76 10.85
N GLN A 267 -2.56 -17.53 10.39
CA GLN A 267 -1.75 -17.14 9.22
C GLN A 267 -2.57 -17.04 7.94
N ASP A 268 -3.56 -17.91 7.73
CA ASP A 268 -4.42 -17.85 6.55
C ASP A 268 -5.24 -16.55 6.52
N HIS A 269 -5.76 -16.11 7.67
CA HIS A 269 -6.42 -14.81 7.78
C HIS A 269 -5.46 -13.66 7.42
N ALA A 270 -4.20 -13.73 7.87
CA ALA A 270 -3.17 -12.75 7.48
C ALA A 270 -2.88 -12.79 5.97
N MET A 271 -2.79 -13.96 5.36
CA MET A 271 -2.59 -14.13 3.92
C MET A 271 -3.79 -13.66 3.09
N MET A 272 -5.00 -13.88 3.58
CA MET A 272 -6.22 -13.41 2.92
C MET A 272 -6.37 -11.89 3.03
N ALA A 273 -5.92 -11.29 4.13
CA ALA A 273 -5.94 -9.83 4.28
C ALA A 273 -4.84 -9.14 3.47
N LEU A 274 -3.61 -9.66 3.48
CA LEU A 274 -2.45 -9.03 2.84
C LEU A 274 -2.39 -9.31 1.32
N GLY A 275 -2.24 -8.25 0.54
CA GLY A 275 -1.82 -8.32 -0.86
C GLY A 275 -0.30 -8.16 -1.02
N VAL A 276 0.30 -7.32 -0.17
CA VAL A 276 1.72 -7.02 -0.15
C VAL A 276 2.22 -6.96 1.30
N ALA A 277 3.32 -7.65 1.60
CA ALA A 277 4.04 -7.57 2.87
C ALA A 277 5.21 -6.58 2.79
N LEU A 278 5.35 -5.77 3.85
CA LEU A 278 6.47 -4.87 4.05
C LEU A 278 7.73 -5.66 4.42
N ASN A 279 8.87 -5.25 3.85
CA ASN A 279 10.16 -5.87 4.10
C ASN A 279 11.10 -4.90 4.80
N ARG A 280 11.12 -4.89 6.13
CA ARG A 280 12.10 -4.13 6.90
C ARG A 280 13.24 -5.06 7.27
N GLN A 281 14.40 -4.91 6.63
CA GLN A 281 15.65 -5.57 7.03
C GLN A 281 16.19 -5.04 8.37
N ARG A 282 15.35 -5.05 9.41
CA ARG A 282 15.75 -4.76 10.78
C ARG A 282 14.94 -5.68 11.70
N GLY A 283 15.56 -6.78 12.12
CA GLY A 283 14.97 -7.74 13.05
C GLY A 283 15.13 -9.21 12.62
N LEU A 284 14.01 -9.93 12.52
CA LEU A 284 13.91 -11.37 12.22
C LEU A 284 14.77 -11.81 11.01
N GLN A 285 14.86 -10.96 10.00
CA GLN A 285 15.62 -11.25 8.79
C GLN A 285 17.13 -11.17 8.98
N ASP A 286 17.65 -10.30 9.86
CA ASP A 286 19.09 -10.26 10.15
C ASP A 286 19.50 -11.44 11.03
N LYS A 287 18.64 -11.83 11.98
CA LYS A 287 18.85 -13.01 12.83
C LYS A 287 18.82 -14.33 12.05
N HIS A 288 18.07 -14.38 10.93
CA HIS A 288 17.84 -15.60 10.16
C HIS A 288 18.11 -15.43 8.67
N LYS A 289 19.04 -14.55 8.30
CA LYS A 289 19.31 -14.18 6.90
C LYS A 289 19.53 -15.40 5.99
N ALA A 290 20.31 -16.38 6.46
CA ALA A 290 20.58 -17.60 5.70
C ALA A 290 19.32 -18.43 5.42
N ALA A 291 18.47 -18.64 6.43
CA ALA A 291 17.20 -19.37 6.28
C ALA A 291 16.20 -18.61 5.41
N LEU A 292 16.15 -17.29 5.54
CA LEU A 292 15.35 -16.41 4.68
C LEU A 292 15.83 -16.49 3.23
N ASP A 293 17.14 -16.39 2.99
CA ASP A 293 17.73 -16.48 1.65
C ASP A 293 17.50 -17.86 1.02
N GLU A 294 17.54 -18.93 1.81
CA GLU A 294 17.22 -20.30 1.39
C GLU A 294 15.74 -20.48 1.05
N HIS A 295 14.85 -20.05 1.93
CA HIS A 295 13.42 -20.05 1.68
C HIS A 295 13.10 -19.27 0.40
N TRP A 296 13.66 -18.07 0.21
CA TRP A 296 13.45 -17.30 -1.01
C TRP A 296 14.08 -17.93 -2.25
N ARG A 297 15.21 -18.65 -2.12
CA ARG A 297 15.74 -19.46 -3.23
C ARG A 297 14.73 -20.54 -3.65
N ALA A 298 14.13 -21.24 -2.68
CA ALA A 298 13.12 -22.26 -2.95
C ALA A 298 11.85 -21.67 -3.58
N VAL A 299 11.36 -20.55 -3.03
CA VAL A 299 10.20 -19.82 -3.56
C VAL A 299 10.44 -19.34 -4.99
N ARG A 300 11.61 -18.77 -5.29
CA ARG A 300 11.99 -18.37 -6.66
C ARG A 300 12.05 -19.56 -7.61
N ALA A 301 12.58 -20.69 -7.17
CA ALA A 301 12.61 -21.91 -7.98
C ALA A 301 11.19 -22.42 -8.28
N HIS A 302 10.30 -22.39 -7.28
CA HIS A 302 8.90 -22.78 -7.43
C HIS A 302 8.12 -21.83 -8.34
N ALA A 303 8.26 -20.52 -8.19
CA ALA A 303 7.62 -19.53 -9.06
C ALA A 303 8.03 -19.73 -10.53
N ARG A 304 9.33 -19.92 -10.79
CA ARG A 304 9.84 -20.24 -12.15
C ARG A 304 9.26 -21.53 -12.72
N LYS A 305 8.98 -22.53 -11.87
CA LYS A 305 8.34 -23.78 -12.28
C LYS A 305 6.90 -23.53 -12.71
N LEU A 306 6.11 -22.83 -11.89
CA LEU A 306 4.71 -22.49 -12.21
C LEU A 306 4.60 -21.63 -13.48
N ASP A 307 5.50 -20.68 -13.68
CA ASP A 307 5.50 -19.85 -14.89
C ASP A 307 5.75 -20.68 -16.16
N ARG A 308 6.67 -21.67 -16.09
CA ARG A 308 6.90 -22.61 -17.20
C ARG A 308 5.67 -23.47 -17.48
N GLU A 309 5.02 -23.98 -16.43
CA GLU A 309 3.80 -24.79 -16.56
C GLU A 309 2.66 -24.00 -17.20
N ARG A 310 2.45 -22.74 -16.78
CA ARG A 310 1.45 -21.84 -17.36
C ARG A 310 1.77 -21.50 -18.83
N ALA A 311 3.04 -21.26 -19.16
CA ALA A 311 3.46 -21.02 -20.53
C ALA A 311 3.21 -22.24 -21.42
N SER A 312 3.51 -23.46 -20.94
CA SER A 312 3.24 -24.69 -21.67
C SER A 312 1.75 -24.98 -21.85
N ALA A 313 0.91 -24.63 -20.88
CA ALA A 313 -0.54 -24.81 -20.97
C ALA A 313 -1.18 -23.82 -21.95
N SER A 314 -0.60 -22.64 -22.15
CA SER A 314 -1.11 -21.61 -23.06
C SER A 314 -0.70 -21.82 -24.52
N SER A 315 0.21 -22.76 -24.79
CA SER A 315 0.69 -23.13 -26.13
C SER A 315 0.00 -24.37 -26.72
N THR A 316 -1.00 -24.91 -26.02
CA THR A 316 -1.87 -26.03 -26.43
C THR A 316 -3.28 -25.54 -26.65
#